data_AF-A0AA39DEZ1-F1
#
_entry.id   AF-A0AA39DEZ1-F1
#
_cell.length_a   1.000
_cell.length_b   1.000
_cell.length_c   1.000
_cell.angle_alpha   90.00
_cell.angle_beta   90.00
_cell.angle_gamma   90.00
#
_symmetry.space_group_name_H-M   'P 1'
#
loop_
_entity.id
_entity.type
_entity.pdbx_description
1 polymer ?
#
loop_
_entity_poly.entity_id
_entity_poly.type
_entity_poly.pdbx_seq_one_letter_code
_entity_poly.pdbx_strand_id
1 'polypeptide(L)'
;MEKKKNGCSIMSNGWTDEKERTLVNFLVNCSKGIMFMQSIDASSMIKTEEKILELLDKWVEQVGEKNVIQVITDNHSSYVMTGNK
;
A
#
# COMPACT_ATOMS: atom_id res chain seq x y z
N MET A 1 -6.65 -1.58 -21.90
CA MET A 1 -6.96 -1.84 -20.48
C MET A 1 -8.12 -0.95 -20.08
N GLU A 2 -9.33 -1.51 -20.00
CA GLU A 2 -10.51 -0.76 -19.57
C GLU A 2 -10.41 -0.47 -18.07
N LYS A 3 -10.38 0.80 -17.68
CA LYS A 3 -10.55 1.19 -16.28
C LYS A 3 -11.94 0.73 -15.83
N LYS A 4 -12.00 -0.14 -14.82
CA LYS A 4 -13.26 -0.41 -14.11
C LYS A 4 -13.82 0.94 -13.64
N LYS A 5 -14.95 1.37 -14.21
CA LYS A 5 -15.53 2.72 -13.99
C LYS A 5 -15.76 3.09 -12.52
N ASN A 6 -15.81 2.10 -11.62
CA ASN A 6 -16.13 2.27 -10.20
C ASN A 6 -15.11 1.62 -9.24
N GLY A 7 -13.92 1.23 -9.70
CA GLY A 7 -12.92 0.62 -8.82
C GLY A 7 -12.01 1.64 -8.13
N CYS A 8 -11.21 1.15 -7.19
CA CYS A 8 -10.31 1.95 -6.37
C CYS A 8 -8.85 1.50 -6.58
N SER A 9 -7.90 2.42 -6.38
CA SER A 9 -6.49 2.09 -6.24
C SER A 9 -6.14 2.03 -4.75
N ILE A 10 -5.44 0.99 -4.33
CA ILE A 10 -4.79 0.96 -3.02
C ILE A 10 -3.40 1.57 -3.20
N MET A 11 -3.00 2.47 -2.31
CA MET A 11 -1.70 3.15 -2.39
C MET A 11 -0.95 2.96 -1.08
N SER A 12 0.36 2.72 -1.17
CA SER A 12 1.26 2.67 -0.03
C SER A 12 2.46 3.59 -0.27
N ASN A 13 2.82 4.37 0.75
CA ASN A 13 4.06 5.14 0.76
C ASN A 13 4.80 4.96 2.08
N GLY A 14 6.08 4.67 2.00
CA GLY A 14 7.05 4.67 3.09
C GLY A 14 7.89 5.95 3.03
N TRP A 15 8.17 6.51 4.19
CA TRP A 15 9.19 7.54 4.33
C TRP A 15 9.97 7.32 5.61
N THR A 16 11.26 7.67 5.57
CA THR A 16 12.17 7.59 6.71
C THR A 16 12.65 8.99 7.05
N ASP A 17 12.61 9.34 8.33
CA ASP A 17 13.08 10.64 8.81
C ASP A 17 14.58 10.65 9.12
N GLU A 18 15.13 11.81 9.49
CA GLU A 18 16.55 11.98 9.84
C GLU A 18 16.98 11.18 11.08
N LYS A 19 16.03 10.64 11.86
CA LYS A 19 16.27 9.82 13.04
C LYS A 19 16.10 8.32 12.75
N GLU A 20 16.11 7.95 11.48
CA GLU A 20 15.91 6.57 11.01
C GLU A 20 14.56 5.97 11.43
N ARG A 21 13.56 6.83 11.68
CA ARG A 21 12.20 6.37 11.94
C ARG A 21 11.47 6.22 10.63
N THR A 22 10.97 5.02 10.36
CA THR A 22 10.26 4.70 9.12
C THR A 22 8.78 4.61 9.40
N LEU A 23 7.99 5.32 8.59
CA LEU A 23 6.53 5.29 8.65
C LEU A 23 5.97 4.89 7.29
N VAL A 24 5.04 3.94 7.27
CA VAL A 24 4.36 3.51 6.04
C VAL A 24 2.88 3.83 6.15
N ASN A 25 2.33 4.55 5.17
CA ASN A 25 0.90 4.83 5.10
C ASN A 25 0.23 4.00 4.02
N PHE A 26 -1.05 3.69 4.25
CA PHE A 26 -1.94 3.00 3.33
C PHE A 26 -3.18 3.86 3.08
N LEU A 27 -3.51 4.03 1.80
CA LEU A 27 -4.56 4.91 1.31
C LEU A 27 -5.39 4.17 0.25
N VAL A 28 -6.67 4.53 0.12
CA VAL A 28 -7.50 4.15 -1.02
C VAL A 28 -7.85 5.38 -1.80
N ASN A 29 -7.63 5.37 -3.11
CA ASN A 29 -8.06 6.41 -4.03
C ASN A 29 -9.18 5.91 -4.94
N CYS A 30 -10.29 6.62 -5.01
CA CYS A 30 -11.42 6.32 -5.88
C CYS A 30 -12.04 7.60 -6.46
N SER A 31 -13.09 7.45 -7.26
CA SER A 31 -13.79 8.60 -7.86
C SER A 31 -14.38 9.58 -6.84
N LYS A 32 -14.58 9.16 -5.59
CA LYS A 32 -15.06 10.00 -4.49
C LYS A 32 -13.95 10.73 -3.73
N GLY A 33 -12.68 10.42 -4.01
CA GLY A 33 -11.52 10.99 -3.34
C GLY A 33 -10.62 9.95 -2.68
N ILE A 34 -9.76 10.42 -1.79
CA ILE A 34 -8.76 9.61 -1.08
C ILE A 34 -9.24 9.35 0.35
N MET A 35 -9.14 8.10 0.79
CA MET A 35 -9.41 7.66 2.15
C MET A 35 -8.13 7.14 2.79
N PHE A 36 -7.82 7.60 4.00
CA PHE A 36 -6.75 7.04 4.82
C PHE A 36 -7.21 5.73 5.45
N MET A 37 -6.39 4.67 5.33
CA MET A 37 -6.68 3.37 5.91
C MET A 37 -5.92 3.18 7.23
N GLN A 38 -4.59 3.27 7.17
CA GLN A 38 -3.71 3.01 8.30
C GLN A 38 -2.32 3.59 8.06
N SER A 39 -1.61 3.85 9.15
CA SER A 39 -0.17 4.08 9.15
C SER A 39 0.51 3.11 10.12
N ILE A 40 1.70 2.63 9.79
CA ILE A 40 2.48 1.70 10.63
C ILE A 40 3.88 2.26 10.88
N ASP A 41 4.37 2.10 12.10
CA ASP A 41 5.79 2.26 12.42
C ASP A 41 6.55 1.05 11.89
N ALA A 42 7.48 1.33 11.00
CA ALA A 42 8.32 0.40 10.27
C ALA A 42 9.81 0.55 10.62
N SER A 43 10.14 1.35 11.65
CA SER A 43 11.53 1.67 12.03
C SER A 43 12.35 0.42 12.40
N SER A 44 11.72 -0.66 12.87
CA SER A 44 12.36 -1.91 13.27
C SER A 44 12.58 -2.91 12.11
N MET A 45 12.94 -2.41 10.92
CA MET A 45 12.91 -2.98 9.55
C MET A 45 13.16 -4.48 9.26
N ILE A 46 13.50 -5.34 10.23
CA ILE A 46 13.85 -6.75 10.01
C ILE A 46 12.67 -7.62 9.52
N LYS A 47 11.42 -7.20 9.72
CA LYS A 47 10.20 -7.97 9.32
C LYS A 47 9.16 -7.14 8.57
N THR A 48 9.56 -5.97 8.09
CA THR A 48 8.60 -4.97 7.62
C THR A 48 8.05 -5.31 6.23
N GLU A 49 8.84 -5.94 5.35
CA GLU A 49 8.41 -6.26 3.97
C GLU A 49 7.27 -7.27 3.93
N GLU A 50 7.42 -8.41 4.61
CA GLU A 50 6.37 -9.42 4.76
C GLU A 50 5.10 -8.81 5.38
N LYS A 51 5.28 -7.96 6.39
CA LYS A 51 4.16 -7.28 7.05
C LYS A 51 3.46 -6.26 6.16
N ILE A 52 4.18 -5.53 5.32
CA ILE A 52 3.60 -4.62 4.32
C ILE A 52 2.79 -5.42 3.30
N LEU A 53 3.33 -6.54 2.82
CA LEU A 53 2.63 -7.46 1.91
C LEU A 53 1.34 -8.00 2.54
N GLU A 54 1.41 -8.53 3.77
CA GLU A 54 0.23 -9.00 4.50
C GLU A 54 -0.82 -7.89 4.69
N LEU A 55 -0.39 -6.66 4.94
CA LEU A 55 -1.30 -5.53 5.06
C LEU A 55 -1.92 -5.13 3.72
N LEU A 56 -1.16 -5.16 2.63
CA LEU A 56 -1.70 -4.93 1.28
C LEU A 56 -2.74 -6.00 0.92
N ASP A 57 -2.44 -7.27 1.15
CA ASP A 57 -3.36 -8.39 0.91
C ASP A 57 -4.64 -8.21 1.74
N LYS A 58 -4.50 -7.92 3.03
CA LYS A 58 -5.63 -7.60 3.91
C LYS A 58 -6.47 -6.44 3.37
N TRP A 59 -5.86 -5.37 2.87
CA TRP A 59 -6.59 -4.23 2.33
C TRP A 59 -7.26 -4.55 0.99
N VAL A 60 -6.64 -5.37 0.15
CA VAL A 60 -7.25 -5.89 -1.08
C VAL A 60 -8.49 -6.73 -0.75
N GLU A 61 -8.40 -7.63 0.22
CA GLU A 61 -9.54 -8.43 0.68
C GLU A 61 -10.67 -7.56 1.25
N GLN A 62 -10.33 -6.57 2.09
CA GLN A 62 -11.33 -5.68 2.69
C GLN A 62 -12.02 -4.77 1.68
N VAL A 63 -11.29 -4.22 0.71
CA VAL A 63 -11.88 -3.46 -0.40
C VAL A 63 -12.65 -4.38 -1.36
N GLY A 64 -12.23 -5.65 -1.42
CA GLY A 64 -12.69 -6.69 -2.32
C GLY A 64 -11.93 -6.61 -3.65
N GLU A 65 -11.30 -7.72 -4.05
CA GLU A 65 -10.47 -7.83 -5.26
C GLU A 65 -11.16 -7.28 -6.52
N LYS A 66 -12.47 -7.56 -6.68
CA LYS A 66 -13.26 -7.05 -7.81
C LYS A 66 -13.36 -5.52 -7.85
N ASN A 67 -13.12 -4.83 -6.74
CA ASN A 67 -13.16 -3.37 -6.64
C ASN A 67 -11.76 -2.76 -6.71
N VAL A 68 -10.69 -3.54 -6.56
CA VAL A 68 -9.31 -3.05 -6.70
C VAL A 68 -8.92 -3.03 -8.17
N ILE A 69 -8.49 -1.87 -8.66
CA ILE A 69 -7.98 -1.70 -10.03
C ILE A 69 -6.47 -1.95 -10.07
N GLN A 70 -5.77 -1.50 -9.04
CA GLN A 70 -4.33 -1.57 -8.93
C GLN A 70 -3.90 -1.32 -7.48
N VAL A 71 -2.70 -1.81 -7.15
CA VAL A 71 -1.94 -1.43 -5.96
C VAL A 71 -0.77 -0.57 -6.42
N ILE A 72 -0.60 0.60 -5.82
CA ILE A 72 0.47 1.55 -6.11
C ILE A 72 1.37 1.62 -4.89
N THR A 73 2.62 1.24 -5.04
CA THR A 73 3.63 1.35 -3.99
C THR A 73 4.68 2.34 -4.43
N ASP A 74 5.37 2.98 -3.49
CA ASP A 74 6.56 3.74 -3.85
C ASP A 74 7.68 2.81 -4.35
N ASN A 75 8.72 3.41 -4.94
CA ASN A 75 9.88 2.69 -5.47
C ASN A 75 10.96 2.45 -4.40
N HIS A 76 10.60 2.46 -3.11
CA HIS A 76 11.54 2.07 -2.07
C HIS A 76 11.88 0.59 -2.24
N SER A 77 13.12 0.18 -1.92
CA SER A 77 13.64 -1.17 -2.24
C SER A 77 12.75 -2.30 -1.72
N SER A 78 12.08 -2.06 -0.58
CA SER A 78 11.12 -2.95 0.06
C SER A 78 9.89 -3.32 -0.79
N TYR A 79 9.56 -2.51 -1.80
CA TYR A 79 8.38 -2.73 -2.66
C TYR A 79 8.71 -3.28 -4.06
N VAL A 80 9.98 -3.23 -4.48
CA VAL A 80 10.40 -3.66 -5.83
C VAL A 80 10.19 -5.17 -6.05
N MET A 81 10.20 -5.97 -4.99
CA MET A 81 9.98 -7.42 -5.07
C MET A 81 8.48 -7.83 -5.01
N THR A 82 7.60 -6.92 -4.58
CA THR A 82 6.15 -7.16 -4.48
C THR A 82 5.48 -7.32 -5.85
N GLY A 83 6.04 -6.71 -6.90
CA GLY A 83 5.50 -6.74 -8.26
C GLY A 83 5.88 -7.96 -9.11
N ASN A 84 6.70 -8.88 -8.60
CA ASN A 84 7.22 -10.03 -9.35
C ASN A 84 6.50 -11.37 -9.05
N LYS A 85 5.29 -11.33 -8.49
CA LYS A 85 4.47 -12.54 -8.27
C LYS A 85 3.55 -12.83 -9.44
#